data_AF-A0A9E1WAU1-F1
#
_entry.id   AF-A0A9E1WAU1-F1
#
_cell.length_a   1.000
_cell.length_b   1.000
_cell.length_c   1.000
_cell.angle_alpha   90.00
_cell.angle_beta   90.00
_cell.angle_gamma   90.00
#
_symmetry.space_group_name_H-M   'P 1'
#
loop_
_entity.id
_entity.type
_entity.pdbx_description
1 polymer ?
#
loop_
_entity_poly.entity_id
_entity_poly.type
_entity_poly.pdbx_seq_one_letter_code
_entity_poly.pdbx_strand_id
1 'polypeptide(L)'
;MFTYLLFNLLGLVLGLVAAVLLIVGLLYIRKRAQKKERHMIDAATLLIAISVVVVFFSQGVYPIHFALPPMMQAMTHDKTPASLPLFASIDFLLNQDDFERVENIGRDPNDVPAPIGDREPETIEINVVAKEVISEISDGIFFNYWTYDGSVPGPMWRVRVGDSVELSLTNDETSSHPHNIDLHAVTGPGGGAAVTLVQPGETRTVKWLAKHPGLYVYHCATPNISTHNAHGQYGMILVEPEGGLSEVDKEFYIMQGEMYAIGGLGKKGLVAFDSEALLDENPTYVTFNGIVEDAPRLQAEVGDKIRMYVGNGGVSLISSFHVIGEVFDVVYPEAAIGPESAIFQNVQTTAVLPGGATIVEFTVDVPGNYLLVDHALTRMNKGAWAVLEVSGEENPEVYTELK
;
A
#
# COMPACT_ATOMS: atom_id res chain seq x y z
N MET A 1 -21.26 19.44 3.80
CA MET A 1 -21.14 18.40 4.87
C MET A 1 -21.21 18.97 6.28
N PHE A 2 -20.58 20.12 6.57
CA PHE A 2 -20.73 20.82 7.86
C PHE A 2 -22.19 21.10 8.21
N THR A 3 -23.00 21.50 7.23
CA THR A 3 -24.45 21.68 7.39
C THR A 3 -25.16 20.39 7.81
N TYR A 4 -24.83 19.24 7.20
CA TYR A 4 -25.40 17.94 7.57
C TYR A 4 -24.94 17.48 8.97
N LEU A 5 -23.65 17.60 9.28
CA LEU A 5 -23.11 17.26 10.60
C LEU A 5 -23.66 18.18 11.69
N LEU A 6 -23.82 19.47 11.40
CA LEU A 6 -24.45 20.45 12.28
C LEU A 6 -25.93 20.07 12.48
N PHE A 7 -26.69 19.77 11.43
CA PHE A 7 -28.09 19.35 11.56
C PHE A 7 -28.25 17.99 12.23
N ASN A 8 -27.30 17.07 12.06
CA ASN A 8 -27.31 15.76 12.71
C ASN A 8 -26.96 15.90 14.21
N LEU A 9 -25.91 16.65 14.55
CA LEU A 9 -25.56 16.97 15.94
C LEU A 9 -26.70 17.75 16.62
N LEU A 10 -27.25 18.76 15.94
CA LEU A 10 -28.40 19.52 16.43
C LEU A 10 -29.62 18.61 16.60
N GLY A 11 -29.86 17.68 15.68
CA GLY A 11 -30.93 16.69 15.75
C GLY A 11 -30.78 15.71 16.91
N LEU A 12 -29.55 15.23 17.17
CA LEU A 12 -29.23 14.38 18.32
C LEU A 12 -29.40 15.12 19.65
N VAL A 13 -28.88 16.34 19.74
CA VAL A 13 -29.01 17.18 20.94
C VAL A 13 -30.47 17.53 21.20
N LEU A 14 -31.21 17.98 20.18
CA LEU A 14 -32.63 18.31 20.29
C LEU A 14 -33.48 17.07 20.61
N GLY A 15 -33.17 15.92 20.01
CA GLY A 15 -33.82 14.64 20.28
C GLY A 15 -33.60 14.17 21.72
N LEU A 16 -32.39 14.32 22.25
CA LEU A 16 -32.05 13.94 23.63
C LEU A 16 -32.71 14.89 24.64
N VAL A 17 -32.71 16.20 24.38
CA VAL A 17 -33.44 17.19 25.18
C VAL A 17 -34.94 16.89 25.16
N ALA A 18 -35.52 16.60 24.00
CA ALA A 18 -36.93 16.23 23.88
C ALA A 18 -37.26 14.95 24.66
N ALA A 19 -36.43 13.91 24.58
CA ALA A 19 -36.60 12.67 25.32
C ALA A 19 -36.52 12.89 26.85
N VAL A 20 -35.57 13.69 27.33
CA VAL A 20 -35.44 14.05 28.74
C VAL A 20 -36.67 14.82 29.21
N LEU A 21 -37.14 15.81 28.46
CA LEU A 21 -38.35 16.57 28.79
C LEU A 21 -39.60 15.67 28.81
N LEU A 22 -39.70 14.71 27.89
CA LEU A 22 -40.79 13.73 27.85
C LEU A 22 -40.76 12.79 29.06
N ILE A 23 -39.58 12.28 29.43
CA ILE A 23 -39.39 11.44 30.61
C ILE A 23 -39.74 12.22 31.89
N VAL A 24 -39.23 13.45 32.04
CA VAL A 24 -39.53 14.31 33.20
C VAL A 24 -41.03 14.64 33.26
N GLY A 25 -41.65 14.93 32.12
CA GLY A 25 -43.09 15.16 32.00
C GLY A 25 -43.91 13.93 32.40
N LEU A 26 -43.54 12.74 31.90
CA LEU A 26 -44.19 11.48 32.25
C LEU A 26 -44.03 11.15 33.73
N LEU A 27 -42.85 11.38 34.32
CA LEU A 27 -42.61 11.20 35.75
C LEU A 27 -43.42 12.19 36.61
N TYR A 28 -43.63 13.41 36.13
CA TYR A 28 -44.48 14.40 36.78
C TYR A 28 -45.97 13.99 36.71
N ILE A 29 -46.44 13.54 35.55
CA ILE A 29 -47.81 13.00 35.37
C ILE A 29 -48.00 11.75 36.24
N ARG A 30 -47.01 10.86 36.30
CA ARG A 30 -47.02 9.64 37.14
C ARG A 30 -47.28 9.95 38.62
N LYS A 31 -46.70 11.04 39.15
CA LYS A 31 -46.92 11.47 40.54
C LYS A 31 -48.38 11.83 40.83
N ARG A 32 -49.13 12.28 39.83
CA ARG A 32 -50.53 12.72 39.95
C ARG A 32 -51.55 11.70 39.41
N ALA A 33 -51.10 10.70 38.67
CA ALA A 33 -51.95 9.66 38.09
C ALA A 33 -52.50 8.69 39.13
N GLN A 34 -53.72 8.20 38.87
CA GLN A 34 -54.36 7.16 39.67
C GLN A 34 -53.56 5.85 39.58
N LYS A 35 -53.58 5.03 40.65
CA LYS A 35 -52.77 3.80 40.74
C LYS A 35 -52.98 2.85 39.55
N LYS A 36 -54.20 2.83 38.98
CA LYS A 36 -54.56 2.02 37.82
C LYS A 36 -53.94 2.52 36.51
N GLU A 37 -53.48 3.76 36.39
CA GLU A 37 -52.94 4.32 35.14
C GLU A 37 -51.40 4.40 35.12
N ARG A 38 -50.77 4.26 36.29
CA ARG A 38 -49.30 4.37 36.44
C ARG A 38 -48.52 3.32 35.65
N HIS A 39 -49.08 2.12 35.47
CA HIS A 39 -48.41 1.05 34.72
C HIS A 39 -48.19 1.40 33.24
N MET A 40 -49.13 2.12 32.61
CA MET A 40 -48.99 2.60 31.23
C MET A 40 -47.93 3.70 31.11
N ILE A 41 -47.87 4.60 32.10
CA ILE A 41 -46.88 5.68 32.15
C ILE A 41 -45.47 5.10 32.38
N ASP A 42 -45.35 4.09 33.24
CA ASP A 42 -44.10 3.39 33.51
C ASP A 42 -43.60 2.64 32.28
N ALA A 43 -44.49 1.95 31.57
CA ALA A 43 -44.17 1.28 30.32
C ALA A 43 -43.70 2.27 29.24
N ALA A 44 -44.39 3.39 29.06
CA ALA A 44 -44.01 4.43 28.11
C ALA A 44 -42.66 5.08 28.45
N THR A 45 -42.41 5.36 29.73
CA THR A 45 -41.15 5.94 30.20
C THR A 45 -39.98 4.97 29.98
N LEU A 46 -40.18 3.68 30.27
CA LEU A 46 -39.19 2.64 30.06
C LEU A 46 -38.89 2.42 28.57
N LEU A 47 -39.91 2.41 27.72
CA LEU A 47 -39.75 2.32 26.26
C LEU A 47 -38.90 3.47 25.71
N ILE A 48 -39.17 4.71 26.12
CA ILE A 48 -38.39 5.87 25.68
C ILE A 48 -36.93 5.76 26.16
N ALA A 49 -36.70 5.36 27.41
CA ALA A 49 -35.36 5.16 27.94
C ALA A 49 -34.58 4.07 27.17
N ILE A 50 -35.22 2.94 26.88
CA ILE A 50 -34.63 1.85 26.08
C ILE A 50 -34.34 2.33 24.65
N SER A 51 -35.26 3.05 24.00
CA SER A 51 -35.04 3.59 22.65
C SER A 51 -33.85 4.54 22.59
N VAL A 52 -33.67 5.41 23.59
CA VAL A 52 -32.48 6.27 23.69
C VAL A 52 -31.22 5.42 23.80
N VAL A 53 -31.20 4.45 24.70
CA VAL A 53 -30.04 3.54 24.87
C VAL A 53 -29.75 2.79 23.55
N VAL A 54 -30.75 2.22 22.89
CA VAL A 54 -30.56 1.47 21.63
C VAL A 54 -30.02 2.38 20.52
N VAL A 55 -30.52 3.60 20.36
CA VAL A 55 -30.02 4.54 19.33
C VAL A 55 -28.56 4.91 19.57
N PHE A 56 -28.16 5.18 20.83
CA PHE A 56 -26.78 5.54 21.15
C PHE A 56 -25.83 4.35 21.14
N PHE A 57 -26.27 3.16 21.56
CA PHE A 57 -25.43 1.97 21.59
C PHE A 57 -25.37 1.24 20.23
N SER A 58 -26.42 1.31 19.40
CA SER A 58 -26.45 0.69 18.05
C SER A 58 -25.34 1.19 17.14
N GLN A 59 -24.90 2.44 17.30
CA GLN A 59 -23.76 3.00 16.56
C GLN A 59 -22.43 2.29 16.92
N GLY A 60 -22.36 1.66 18.10
CA GLY A 60 -21.22 0.86 18.56
C GLY A 60 -21.37 -0.66 18.35
N VAL A 61 -22.49 -1.14 17.78
CA VAL A 61 -22.72 -2.57 17.49
C VAL A 61 -22.69 -2.87 15.99
N TYR A 62 -22.33 -1.90 15.15
CA TYR A 62 -22.02 -2.20 13.76
C TYR A 62 -20.84 -3.19 13.73
N PRO A 63 -20.98 -4.38 13.11
CA PRO A 63 -19.84 -5.24 12.94
C PRO A 63 -18.81 -4.47 12.11
N ILE A 64 -17.57 -4.39 12.60
CA ILE A 64 -16.44 -3.74 11.91
C ILE A 64 -16.33 -4.20 10.44
N HIS A 65 -16.80 -5.41 10.14
CA HIS A 65 -16.84 -6.01 8.80
C HIS A 65 -17.81 -5.34 7.80
N PHE A 66 -18.74 -4.48 8.23
CA PHE A 66 -19.76 -3.86 7.36
C PHE A 66 -19.78 -2.33 7.37
N ALA A 67 -18.99 -1.68 8.22
CA ALA A 67 -18.85 -0.24 8.18
C ALA A 67 -17.84 0.14 7.08
N LEU A 68 -18.25 0.97 6.11
CA LEU A 68 -17.27 1.80 5.41
C LEU A 68 -16.49 2.56 6.51
N PRO A 69 -15.14 2.59 6.50
CA PRO A 69 -14.39 3.32 7.51
C PRO A 69 -14.97 4.75 7.56
N PRO A 70 -15.38 5.27 8.73
CA PRO A 70 -15.89 6.64 8.85
C PRO A 70 -14.93 7.70 8.26
N MET A 71 -13.66 7.32 8.08
CA MET A 71 -12.55 8.09 7.54
C MET A 71 -12.42 8.05 6.00
N MET A 72 -13.11 7.17 5.27
CA MET A 72 -13.14 7.17 3.79
C MET A 72 -14.12 8.26 3.32
N GLN A 73 -13.66 9.50 3.28
CA GLN A 73 -14.42 10.65 2.81
C GLN A 73 -13.68 11.34 1.68
N ALA A 74 -14.36 11.60 0.56
CA ALA A 74 -13.80 12.43 -0.50
C ALA A 74 -13.44 13.83 0.05
N MET A 75 -12.28 14.35 -0.33
CA MET A 75 -11.89 15.72 -0.04
C MET A 75 -12.78 16.65 -0.88
N THR A 76 -13.84 17.17 -0.27
CA THR A 76 -14.79 18.10 -0.90
C THR A 76 -14.50 19.51 -0.39
N HIS A 77 -14.72 20.50 -1.27
CA HIS A 77 -14.34 21.94 -1.22
C HIS A 77 -14.57 22.74 0.09
N ASP A 78 -15.23 22.16 1.10
CA ASP A 78 -15.52 22.82 2.39
C ASP A 78 -14.71 22.25 3.57
N LYS A 79 -13.78 21.33 3.32
CA LYS A 79 -12.77 20.92 4.30
C LYS A 79 -11.48 21.54 3.83
N THR A 80 -10.85 22.30 4.74
CA THR A 80 -9.56 22.97 4.57
C THR A 80 -8.62 22.20 3.64
N PRO A 81 -7.87 22.89 2.75
CA PRO A 81 -6.92 22.23 1.86
C PRO A 81 -6.01 21.32 2.67
N ALA A 82 -5.40 20.35 1.99
CA ALA A 82 -4.41 19.45 2.57
C ALA A 82 -3.12 20.19 2.99
N SER A 83 -3.19 21.45 3.44
CA SER A 83 -2.09 22.10 4.13
C SER A 83 -1.67 21.19 5.27
N LEU A 84 -0.43 20.70 5.16
CA LEU A 84 0.35 20.10 6.24
C LEU A 84 -0.10 20.73 7.58
N PRO A 85 -0.76 19.98 8.49
CA PRO A 85 -1.30 20.55 9.70
C PRO A 85 -0.14 21.21 10.46
N LEU A 86 -0.19 22.53 10.65
CA LEU A 86 0.95 23.29 11.18
C LEU A 86 1.54 22.66 12.45
N PHE A 87 0.68 22.15 13.34
CA PHE A 87 1.10 21.46 14.55
C PHE A 87 1.78 20.11 14.27
N ALA A 88 1.29 19.30 13.35
CA ALA A 88 1.92 18.03 12.97
C ALA A 88 3.26 18.25 12.25
N SER A 89 3.38 19.31 11.44
CA SER A 89 4.65 19.67 10.81
C SER A 89 5.67 20.21 11.81
N ILE A 90 5.23 20.99 12.79
CA ILE A 90 6.10 21.43 13.89
C ILE A 90 6.55 20.21 14.71
N ASP A 91 5.63 19.31 15.06
CA ASP A 91 5.94 18.09 15.81
C ASP A 91 6.94 17.21 15.07
N PHE A 92 6.71 16.93 13.78
CA PHE A 92 7.66 16.22 12.92
C PHE A 92 9.05 16.90 12.91
N LEU A 93 9.11 18.22 12.75
CA LEU A 93 10.39 18.94 12.71
C LEU A 93 11.11 18.95 14.06
N LEU A 94 10.38 18.95 15.18
CA LEU A 94 10.94 18.88 16.52
C LEU A 94 11.45 17.49 16.86
N ASN A 95 10.82 16.44 16.32
CA ASN A 95 11.12 15.04 16.60
C ASN A 95 11.84 14.34 15.43
N GLN A 96 12.33 15.08 14.43
CA GLN A 96 12.92 14.47 13.22
C GLN A 96 14.17 13.62 13.53
N ASP A 97 14.85 13.92 14.64
CA ASP A 97 16.06 13.22 15.09
C ASP A 97 15.73 11.87 15.77
N ASP A 98 14.45 11.61 16.06
CA ASP A 98 13.98 10.33 16.61
C ASP A 98 13.83 9.26 15.52
N PHE A 99 13.69 9.66 14.25
CA PHE A 99 13.58 8.72 13.13
C PHE A 99 14.94 8.12 12.77
N GLU A 100 14.95 6.80 12.57
CA GLU A 100 16.09 6.08 12.03
C GLU A 100 16.47 6.67 10.66
N ARG A 101 17.77 6.95 10.46
CA ARG A 101 18.32 7.32 9.16
C ARG A 101 18.86 6.09 8.45
N VAL A 102 18.20 5.68 7.37
CA VAL A 102 18.60 4.55 6.54
C VAL A 102 19.47 5.06 5.40
N GLU A 103 20.64 4.44 5.19
CA GLU A 103 21.60 4.86 4.17
C GLU A 103 21.07 4.66 2.75
N ASN A 104 20.48 3.50 2.46
CA ASN A 104 19.85 3.22 1.17
C ASN A 104 18.45 2.64 1.42
N ILE A 105 17.43 3.39 1.01
CA ILE A 105 16.04 2.97 1.12
C ILE A 105 15.67 1.87 0.12
N GLY A 106 16.39 1.80 -1.00
CA GLY A 106 16.03 0.95 -2.11
C GLY A 106 16.30 -0.51 -1.84
N ARG A 107 15.25 -1.33 -1.95
CA ARG A 107 15.38 -2.79 -1.87
C ARG A 107 16.27 -3.27 -3.02
N ASP A 108 17.22 -4.14 -2.71
CA ASP A 108 18.03 -4.83 -3.70
C ASP A 108 17.12 -5.63 -4.65
N PRO A 109 17.09 -5.33 -5.96
CA PRO A 109 16.24 -6.04 -6.90
C PRO A 109 16.68 -7.50 -7.11
N ASN A 110 17.89 -7.88 -6.70
CA ASN A 110 18.39 -9.26 -6.74
C ASN A 110 17.86 -10.11 -5.56
N ASP A 111 17.27 -9.48 -4.53
CA ASP A 111 16.77 -10.16 -3.33
C ASP A 111 15.36 -10.72 -3.55
N VAL A 112 15.28 -11.78 -4.34
CA VAL A 112 14.06 -12.55 -4.59
C VAL A 112 14.09 -13.85 -3.78
N PRO A 113 13.04 -14.17 -2.99
CA PRO A 113 12.97 -15.45 -2.29
C PRO A 113 13.03 -16.63 -3.27
N ALA A 114 13.80 -17.67 -2.92
CA ALA A 114 14.01 -18.85 -3.74
C ALA A 114 12.68 -19.55 -4.14
N PRO A 115 12.61 -20.18 -5.33
CA PRO A 115 11.46 -20.98 -5.73
C PRO A 115 11.07 -22.05 -4.72
N ILE A 116 9.77 -22.20 -4.49
CA ILE A 116 9.22 -23.13 -3.50
C ILE A 116 9.37 -24.60 -3.95
N GLY A 117 9.31 -24.84 -5.26
CA GLY A 117 9.29 -26.17 -5.85
C GLY A 117 8.00 -26.95 -5.52
N ASP A 118 8.11 -28.27 -5.50
CA ASP A 118 6.97 -29.19 -5.41
C ASP A 118 6.55 -29.54 -3.98
N ARG A 119 6.84 -28.68 -2.98
CA ARG A 119 6.40 -29.00 -1.61
C ARG A 119 4.88 -28.92 -1.49
N GLU A 120 4.37 -29.72 -0.55
CA GLU A 120 2.96 -29.68 -0.16
C GLU A 120 2.62 -28.36 0.56
N PRO A 121 1.33 -27.96 0.57
CA PRO A 121 0.88 -26.81 1.35
C PRO A 121 1.20 -26.92 2.84
N GLU A 122 1.64 -25.81 3.44
CA GLU A 122 1.99 -25.76 4.86
C GLU A 122 1.57 -24.44 5.53
N THR A 123 1.89 -24.30 6.82
CA THR A 123 1.71 -23.01 7.52
C THR A 123 2.98 -22.17 7.34
N ILE A 124 2.83 -20.96 6.82
CA ILE A 124 3.94 -20.02 6.61
C ILE A 124 3.79 -18.86 7.59
N GLU A 125 4.83 -18.62 8.40
CA GLU A 125 4.87 -17.49 9.32
C GLU A 125 5.64 -16.32 8.69
N ILE A 126 5.02 -15.14 8.69
CA ILE A 126 5.64 -13.89 8.23
C ILE A 126 5.61 -12.89 9.39
N ASN A 127 6.77 -12.34 9.74
CA ASN A 127 6.87 -11.27 10.72
C ASN A 127 7.40 -10.03 10.00
N VAL A 128 6.68 -8.92 10.13
CA VAL A 128 7.00 -7.67 9.43
C VAL A 128 6.84 -6.49 10.37
N VAL A 129 7.72 -5.51 10.25
CA VAL A 129 7.73 -4.29 11.07
C VAL A 129 7.42 -3.09 10.19
N ALA A 130 6.34 -2.37 10.47
CA ALA A 130 6.12 -1.05 9.90
C ALA A 130 7.04 -0.04 10.60
N LYS A 131 7.80 0.73 9.81
CA LYS A 131 8.76 1.73 10.31
C LYS A 131 8.66 3.03 9.53
N GLU A 132 8.76 4.14 10.24
CA GLU A 132 8.97 5.47 9.66
C GLU A 132 10.46 5.81 9.73
N VAL A 133 11.10 6.07 8.59
CA VAL A 133 12.54 6.30 8.48
C VAL A 133 12.84 7.53 7.64
N ILE A 134 14.02 8.13 7.81
CA ILE A 134 14.51 9.17 6.91
C ILE A 134 15.57 8.55 6.00
N SER A 135 15.41 8.70 4.70
CA SER A 135 16.41 8.26 3.73
C SER A 135 16.43 9.16 2.52
N GLU A 136 17.41 8.95 1.66
CA GLU A 136 17.64 9.73 0.46
C GLU A 136 16.77 9.22 -0.69
N ILE A 137 16.06 10.13 -1.37
CA ILE A 137 15.42 9.83 -2.67
C ILE A 137 16.47 9.92 -3.78
N SER A 138 17.34 10.92 -3.67
CA SER A 138 18.25 11.42 -4.70
C SER A 138 19.35 12.25 -4.03
N ASP A 139 20.53 12.40 -4.64
CA ASP A 139 21.69 13.10 -4.05
C ASP A 139 21.31 14.39 -3.30
N GLY A 140 21.62 14.45 -2.01
CA GLY A 140 21.29 15.50 -1.06
C GLY A 140 19.80 15.77 -0.80
N ILE A 141 18.88 14.89 -1.19
CA ILE A 141 17.41 15.06 -1.06
C ILE A 141 16.85 13.94 -0.18
N PHE A 142 16.43 14.30 1.03
CA PHE A 142 15.94 13.36 2.03
C PHE A 142 14.44 13.41 2.16
N PHE A 143 13.81 12.27 2.38
CA PHE A 143 12.38 12.13 2.57
C PHE A 143 12.07 11.23 3.75
N ASN A 144 10.93 11.47 4.40
CA ASN A 144 10.44 10.59 5.45
C ASN A 144 9.65 9.46 4.78
N TYR A 145 10.22 8.27 4.76
CA TYR A 145 9.60 7.07 4.20
C TYR A 145 8.84 6.31 5.27
N TRP A 146 7.69 5.75 4.89
CA TRP A 146 6.95 4.80 5.71
C TRP A 146 7.07 3.44 5.02
N THR A 147 7.59 2.47 5.73
CA THR A 147 8.13 1.25 5.13
C THR A 147 7.57 0.02 5.81
N TYR A 148 7.76 -1.12 5.16
CA TYR A 148 7.80 -2.41 5.82
C TYR A 148 9.26 -2.87 5.83
N ASP A 149 9.78 -3.18 7.02
CA ASP A 149 11.16 -3.60 7.28
C ASP A 149 12.26 -2.61 6.81
N GLY A 150 11.95 -1.32 6.78
CA GLY A 150 12.95 -0.26 6.55
C GLY A 150 13.37 -0.06 5.10
N SER A 151 12.73 -0.72 4.13
CA SER A 151 13.03 -0.57 2.70
C SER A 151 11.79 -0.21 1.87
N VAL A 152 12.03 0.34 0.67
CA VAL A 152 11.03 0.56 -0.37
C VAL A 152 11.46 -0.15 -1.66
N PRO A 153 10.62 -1.03 -2.24
CA PRO A 153 9.44 -1.61 -1.59
C PRO A 153 9.81 -2.41 -0.32
N GLY A 154 8.79 -2.80 0.43
CA GLY A 154 8.93 -3.80 1.49
C GLY A 154 9.38 -5.16 0.96
N PRO A 155 9.70 -6.13 1.85
CA PRO A 155 10.18 -7.44 1.46
C PRO A 155 9.27 -8.14 0.46
N MET A 156 9.85 -8.81 -0.53
CA MET A 156 9.09 -9.74 -1.35
C MET A 156 8.82 -11.00 -0.53
N TRP A 157 7.56 -11.44 -0.49
CA TRP A 157 7.20 -12.73 0.09
C TRP A 157 6.86 -13.73 -1.02
N ARG A 158 7.13 -15.01 -0.76
CA ARG A 158 6.85 -16.09 -1.71
C ARG A 158 6.19 -17.23 -0.95
N VAL A 159 4.97 -17.55 -1.35
CA VAL A 159 4.14 -18.63 -0.79
C VAL A 159 3.55 -19.45 -1.94
N ARG A 160 2.92 -20.58 -1.64
CA ARG A 160 2.27 -21.46 -2.62
C ARG A 160 0.76 -21.42 -2.44
N VAL A 161 0.03 -21.65 -3.52
CA VAL A 161 -1.40 -21.98 -3.42
C VAL A 161 -1.60 -23.12 -2.42
N GLY A 162 -2.55 -22.92 -1.51
CA GLY A 162 -2.88 -23.83 -0.42
C GLY A 162 -2.20 -23.50 0.90
N ASP A 163 -1.17 -22.65 0.92
CA ASP A 163 -0.51 -22.30 2.17
C ASP A 163 -1.44 -21.54 3.11
N SER A 164 -1.33 -21.88 4.39
CA SER A 164 -1.94 -21.16 5.49
C SER A 164 -0.94 -20.12 6.00
N VAL A 165 -1.08 -18.88 5.58
CA VAL A 165 -0.14 -17.82 5.97
C VAL A 165 -0.60 -17.14 7.26
N GLU A 166 0.31 -17.02 8.22
CA GLU A 166 0.15 -16.28 9.47
C GLU A 166 1.10 -15.08 9.45
N LEU A 167 0.57 -13.87 9.26
CA LEU A 167 1.36 -12.64 9.24
C LEU A 167 1.16 -11.86 10.52
N SER A 168 2.26 -11.60 11.22
CA SER A 168 2.32 -10.69 12.36
C SER A 168 2.92 -9.35 11.92
N LEU A 169 2.11 -8.30 11.96
CA LEU A 169 2.53 -6.93 11.73
C LEU A 169 2.81 -6.27 13.08
N THR A 170 4.02 -5.75 13.25
CA THR A 170 4.40 -4.90 14.38
C THR A 170 4.57 -3.48 13.89
N ASN A 171 4.07 -2.49 14.62
CA ASN A 171 4.43 -1.10 14.38
C ASN A 171 5.58 -0.71 15.30
N ASP A 172 6.66 -0.18 14.74
CA ASP A 172 7.79 0.31 15.52
C ASP A 172 7.32 1.35 16.55
N GLU A 173 7.93 1.36 17.74
CA GLU A 173 7.55 2.28 18.81
C GLU A 173 7.89 3.74 18.50
N THR A 174 8.82 3.97 17.56
CA THR A 174 9.22 5.29 17.09
C THR A 174 8.29 5.87 16.02
N SER A 175 7.39 5.06 15.45
CA SER A 175 6.44 5.53 14.43
C SER A 175 5.49 6.59 15.00
N SER A 176 5.18 7.60 14.20
CA SER A 176 4.21 8.64 14.56
C SER A 176 2.77 8.31 14.13
N HIS A 177 2.59 7.36 13.20
CA HIS A 177 1.31 6.95 12.67
C HIS A 177 0.96 5.50 13.03
N PRO A 178 -0.35 5.17 13.13
CA PRO A 178 -0.77 3.79 13.05
C PRO A 178 -0.55 3.26 11.63
N HIS A 179 -0.29 1.96 11.53
CA HIS A 179 -0.15 1.26 10.26
C HIS A 179 -1.04 0.01 10.26
N ASN A 180 -1.30 -0.52 9.08
CA ASN A 180 -1.90 -1.84 8.88
C ASN A 180 -1.36 -2.41 7.58
N ILE A 181 -1.93 -3.51 7.10
CA ILE A 181 -1.55 -4.09 5.81
C ILE A 181 -2.76 -4.70 5.11
N ASP A 182 -2.97 -4.29 3.86
CA ASP A 182 -3.88 -4.86 2.87
C ASP A 182 -3.04 -5.67 1.88
N LEU A 183 -3.28 -6.99 1.81
CA LEU A 183 -2.63 -7.87 0.85
C LEU A 183 -3.64 -8.28 -0.22
N HIS A 184 -3.36 -8.00 -1.49
CA HIS A 184 -4.29 -8.33 -2.57
C HIS A 184 -4.45 -9.84 -2.79
N ALA A 185 -3.52 -10.65 -2.27
CA ALA A 185 -3.64 -12.11 -2.22
C ALA A 185 -4.70 -12.62 -1.22
N VAL A 186 -5.20 -11.78 -0.30
CA VAL A 186 -6.14 -12.16 0.76
C VAL A 186 -7.58 -12.02 0.29
N THR A 187 -8.33 -13.12 0.32
CA THR A 187 -9.79 -13.08 0.18
C THR A 187 -10.46 -12.81 1.55
N GLY A 188 -10.54 -11.55 1.94
CA GLY A 188 -11.16 -11.15 3.20
C GLY A 188 -11.34 -9.63 3.32
N PRO A 189 -12.06 -9.13 4.36
CA PRO A 189 -12.28 -7.70 4.53
C PRO A 189 -10.99 -6.89 4.56
N GLY A 190 -10.86 -5.95 3.62
CA GLY A 190 -9.69 -5.07 3.48
C GLY A 190 -8.36 -5.81 3.25
N GLY A 191 -8.39 -7.03 2.72
CA GLY A 191 -7.19 -7.85 2.50
C GLY A 191 -6.35 -8.11 3.76
N GLY A 192 -6.98 -8.08 4.94
CA GLY A 192 -6.30 -8.19 6.25
C GLY A 192 -6.26 -6.89 7.05
N ALA A 193 -6.37 -5.73 6.38
CA ALA A 193 -6.24 -4.40 6.99
C ALA A 193 -7.24 -4.13 8.11
N ALA A 194 -8.43 -4.74 8.05
CA ALA A 194 -9.47 -4.60 9.06
C ALA A 194 -9.08 -5.20 10.43
N VAL A 195 -8.09 -6.09 10.48
CA VAL A 195 -7.64 -6.78 11.69
C VAL A 195 -6.15 -6.58 12.00
N THR A 196 -5.42 -5.87 11.13
CA THR A 196 -3.98 -5.58 11.29
C THR A 196 -3.68 -4.12 11.63
N LEU A 197 -4.68 -3.31 12.01
CA LEU A 197 -4.43 -1.95 12.50
C LEU A 197 -3.65 -1.97 13.82
N VAL A 198 -2.43 -1.45 13.79
CA VAL A 198 -1.47 -1.41 14.89
C VAL A 198 -1.06 0.03 15.21
N GLN A 199 -1.24 0.42 16.47
CA GLN A 199 -0.63 1.64 17.03
C GLN A 199 0.89 1.44 17.21
N PRO A 200 1.71 2.50 17.31
CA PRO A 200 3.13 2.37 17.62
C PRO A 200 3.38 1.46 18.84
N GLY A 201 4.28 0.49 18.71
CA GLY A 201 4.58 -0.54 19.71
C GLY A 201 3.59 -1.71 19.80
N GLU A 202 2.54 -1.73 18.96
CA GLU A 202 1.54 -2.80 18.93
C GLU A 202 1.87 -3.85 17.86
N THR A 203 1.49 -5.10 18.14
CA THR A 203 1.53 -6.20 17.18
C THR A 203 0.14 -6.80 17.00
N ARG A 204 -0.23 -7.08 15.74
CA ARG A 204 -1.44 -7.83 15.38
C ARG A 204 -1.12 -8.91 14.37
N THR A 205 -1.80 -10.04 14.47
CA THR A 205 -1.61 -11.19 13.59
C THR A 205 -2.88 -11.48 12.80
N VAL A 206 -2.72 -11.75 11.51
CA VAL A 206 -3.78 -12.22 10.62
C VAL A 206 -3.40 -13.56 10.02
N LYS A 207 -4.39 -14.45 9.88
CA LYS A 207 -4.24 -15.75 9.25
C LYS A 207 -5.14 -15.84 8.03
N TRP A 208 -4.62 -16.30 6.90
CA TRP A 208 -5.40 -16.54 5.69
C TRP A 208 -4.89 -17.75 4.91
N LEU A 209 -5.71 -18.22 3.99
CA LEU A 209 -5.35 -19.26 3.02
C LEU A 209 -4.96 -18.59 1.70
N ALA A 210 -3.79 -18.88 1.16
CA ALA A 210 -3.37 -18.45 -0.18
C ALA A 210 -4.13 -19.25 -1.24
N LYS A 211 -5.21 -18.68 -1.78
CA LYS A 211 -6.15 -19.40 -2.65
C LYS A 211 -5.87 -19.29 -4.14
N HIS A 212 -5.27 -18.19 -4.56
CA HIS A 212 -5.19 -17.79 -5.96
C HIS A 212 -3.72 -17.59 -6.33
N PRO A 213 -3.18 -18.32 -7.31
CA PRO A 213 -1.83 -18.06 -7.79
C PRO A 213 -1.77 -16.69 -8.47
N GLY A 214 -0.59 -16.07 -8.47
CA GLY A 214 -0.39 -14.73 -9.00
C GLY A 214 0.67 -13.96 -8.22
N LEU A 215 1.08 -12.81 -8.76
CA LEU A 215 1.90 -11.84 -8.05
C LEU A 215 1.02 -10.67 -7.62
N TYR A 216 0.95 -10.43 -6.32
CA TYR A 216 0.01 -9.51 -5.70
C TYR A 216 0.74 -8.40 -4.96
N VAL A 217 0.27 -7.17 -5.13
CA VAL A 217 0.73 -6.06 -4.30
C VAL A 217 0.18 -6.22 -2.87
N TYR A 218 0.95 -5.81 -1.88
CA TYR A 218 0.45 -5.46 -0.56
C TYR A 218 0.84 -4.02 -0.25
N HIS A 219 0.02 -3.34 0.54
CA HIS A 219 0.29 -1.96 0.96
C HIS A 219 -0.44 -1.61 2.25
N CYS A 220 -0.12 -0.46 2.83
CA CYS A 220 -0.87 0.04 3.97
C CYS A 220 -2.26 0.53 3.52
N ALA A 221 -3.28 0.28 4.34
CA ALA A 221 -4.64 0.74 4.14
C ALA A 221 -5.16 1.51 5.37
N THR A 222 -4.25 2.17 6.10
CA THR A 222 -4.63 3.08 7.17
C THR A 222 -5.10 4.39 6.55
N PRO A 223 -6.26 4.95 6.95
CA PRO A 223 -6.71 6.25 6.44
C PRO A 223 -5.74 7.37 6.84
N ASN A 224 -5.20 8.20 5.95
CA ASN A 224 -5.40 8.36 4.49
C ASN A 224 -4.51 7.40 3.67
N ILE A 225 -5.12 6.41 3.01
CA ILE A 225 -4.41 5.31 2.32
C ILE A 225 -3.39 5.80 1.30
N SER A 226 -3.79 6.77 0.46
CA SER A 226 -2.92 7.31 -0.60
C SER A 226 -1.65 7.96 -0.04
N THR A 227 -1.74 8.59 1.14
CA THR A 227 -0.56 9.17 1.80
C THR A 227 0.39 8.07 2.25
N HIS A 228 -0.10 7.02 2.93
CA HIS A 228 0.76 5.93 3.37
C HIS A 228 1.52 5.27 2.22
N ASN A 229 0.83 5.02 1.10
CA ASN A 229 1.45 4.42 -0.07
C ASN A 229 2.46 5.38 -0.74
N ALA A 230 2.14 6.68 -0.85
CA ALA A 230 3.04 7.69 -1.40
C ALA A 230 4.30 7.93 -0.55
N HIS A 231 4.28 7.52 0.72
CA HIS A 231 5.45 7.47 1.60
C HIS A 231 6.30 6.19 1.42
N GLY A 232 5.91 5.26 0.54
CA GLY A 232 6.69 4.06 0.21
C GLY A 232 6.15 2.74 0.80
N GLN A 233 4.98 2.76 1.44
CA GLN A 233 4.51 1.62 2.24
C GLN A 233 3.78 0.55 1.40
N TYR A 234 4.52 -0.09 0.50
CA TYR A 234 4.04 -1.15 -0.40
C TYR A 234 5.11 -2.21 -0.68
N GLY A 235 4.68 -3.39 -1.12
CA GLY A 235 5.55 -4.49 -1.56
C GLY A 235 4.77 -5.54 -2.36
N MET A 236 5.38 -6.70 -2.64
CA MET A 236 4.68 -7.79 -3.33
C MET A 236 4.80 -9.14 -2.61
N ILE A 237 3.74 -9.94 -2.76
CA ILE A 237 3.69 -11.35 -2.41
C ILE A 237 3.40 -12.18 -3.67
N LEU A 238 4.30 -13.10 -3.99
CA LEU A 238 4.11 -14.12 -5.00
C LEU A 238 3.40 -15.33 -4.39
N VAL A 239 2.27 -15.70 -4.96
CA VAL A 239 1.60 -16.97 -4.70
C VAL A 239 1.88 -17.89 -5.89
N GLU A 240 2.81 -18.81 -5.73
CA GLU A 240 3.15 -19.79 -6.77
C GLU A 240 2.00 -20.77 -7.01
N PRO A 241 1.74 -21.14 -8.28
CA PRO A 241 0.77 -22.19 -8.60
C PRO A 241 1.28 -23.56 -8.12
N GLU A 242 0.40 -24.55 -8.14
CA GLU A 242 0.80 -25.94 -7.99
C GLU A 242 1.78 -26.34 -9.11
N GLY A 243 2.91 -26.93 -8.72
CA GLY A 243 4.03 -27.26 -9.62
C GLY A 243 5.03 -26.12 -9.84
N GLY A 244 4.78 -24.93 -9.27
CA GLY A 244 5.68 -23.77 -9.38
C GLY A 244 5.67 -23.09 -10.74
N LEU A 245 6.53 -22.08 -10.88
CA LEU A 245 6.82 -21.43 -12.16
C LEU A 245 7.90 -22.17 -12.94
N SER A 246 8.00 -21.92 -14.25
CA SER A 246 9.10 -22.43 -15.06
C SER A 246 10.45 -21.91 -14.55
N GLU A 247 11.50 -22.73 -14.67
CA GLU A 247 12.84 -22.32 -14.27
C GLU A 247 13.38 -21.20 -15.18
N VAL A 248 14.17 -20.33 -14.56
CA VAL A 248 14.90 -19.21 -15.14
C VAL A 248 16.23 -19.08 -14.39
N ASP A 249 17.22 -18.43 -15.01
CA ASP A 249 18.56 -18.30 -14.43
C ASP A 249 18.64 -17.14 -13.43
N LYS A 250 17.87 -16.08 -13.66
CA LYS A 250 17.79 -14.89 -12.80
C LYS A 250 16.36 -14.45 -12.55
N GLU A 251 16.08 -14.07 -11.31
CA GLU A 251 14.83 -13.44 -10.91
C GLU A 251 15.12 -12.07 -10.30
N PHE A 252 14.30 -11.06 -10.63
CA PHE A 252 14.42 -9.71 -10.06
C PHE A 252 13.11 -9.17 -9.51
N TYR A 253 13.19 -8.40 -8.42
CA TYR A 253 12.06 -7.75 -7.75
C TYR A 253 12.11 -6.24 -7.92
N ILE A 254 11.14 -5.71 -8.66
CA ILE A 254 11.08 -4.29 -9.02
C ILE A 254 9.70 -3.75 -8.70
N MET A 255 9.61 -2.58 -8.07
CA MET A 255 8.37 -1.84 -7.95
C MET A 255 8.54 -0.38 -8.33
N GLN A 256 7.65 0.10 -9.20
CA GLN A 256 7.51 1.53 -9.45
C GLN A 256 6.77 2.20 -8.30
N GLY A 257 7.18 3.42 -7.94
CA GLY A 257 6.51 4.26 -6.94
C GLY A 257 6.58 5.74 -7.27
N GLU A 258 5.76 6.52 -6.57
CA GLU A 258 5.60 7.96 -6.75
C GLU A 258 5.89 8.71 -5.44
N MET A 259 6.72 9.76 -5.52
CA MET A 259 6.99 10.64 -4.38
C MET A 259 6.56 12.06 -4.66
N TYR A 260 5.91 12.67 -3.68
CA TYR A 260 5.33 14.00 -3.76
C TYR A 260 6.04 14.90 -2.77
N ALA A 261 6.91 15.78 -3.27
CA ALA A 261 7.83 16.55 -2.45
C ALA A 261 7.68 18.06 -2.67
N ILE A 262 7.48 18.80 -1.58
CA ILE A 262 7.31 20.25 -1.64
C ILE A 262 8.58 20.92 -2.13
N GLY A 263 8.44 21.74 -3.17
CA GLY A 263 9.51 22.55 -3.75
C GLY A 263 10.08 21.99 -5.05
N GLY A 264 9.57 20.85 -5.52
CA GLY A 264 9.85 20.32 -6.85
C GLY A 264 11.20 19.61 -6.98
N LEU A 265 11.50 19.21 -8.21
CA LEU A 265 12.70 18.46 -8.57
C LEU A 265 13.98 19.18 -8.15
N GLY A 266 14.90 18.44 -7.53
CA GLY A 266 16.25 18.91 -7.21
C GLY A 266 16.37 19.73 -5.90
N LYS A 267 15.28 19.94 -5.16
CA LYS A 267 15.35 20.64 -3.87
C LYS A 267 16.09 19.80 -2.84
N LYS A 268 17.25 20.29 -2.40
CA LYS A 268 18.11 19.63 -1.40
C LYS A 268 17.57 19.75 0.03
N GLY A 269 18.04 18.88 0.90
CA GLY A 269 17.68 18.77 2.31
C GLY A 269 16.50 17.82 2.54
N LEU A 270 15.98 17.80 3.76
CA LEU A 270 14.76 17.08 4.11
C LEU A 270 13.56 17.79 3.49
N VAL A 271 12.90 17.13 2.55
CA VAL A 271 11.70 17.64 1.86
C VAL A 271 10.44 17.09 2.51
N ALA A 272 9.44 17.96 2.65
CA ALA A 272 8.14 17.60 3.20
C ALA A 272 7.21 17.04 2.11
N PHE A 273 6.25 16.21 2.52
CA PHE A 273 5.24 15.64 1.64
C PHE A 273 4.31 16.71 1.04
N ASP A 274 4.06 16.63 -0.26
CA ASP A 274 3.16 17.52 -1.01
C ASP A 274 1.82 16.84 -1.29
N SER A 275 0.88 17.08 -0.39
CA SER A 275 -0.48 16.54 -0.46
C SER A 275 -1.33 17.16 -1.56
N GLU A 276 -1.03 18.38 -2.03
CA GLU A 276 -1.74 19.01 -3.15
C GLU A 276 -1.29 18.34 -4.44
N ALA A 277 0.03 18.18 -4.64
CA ALA A 277 0.58 17.45 -5.76
C ALA A 277 0.08 15.98 -5.81
N LEU A 278 -0.11 15.34 -4.66
CA LEU A 278 -0.75 14.01 -4.55
C LEU A 278 -2.15 14.00 -5.18
N LEU A 279 -3.00 14.97 -4.83
CA LEU A 279 -4.37 15.02 -5.34
C LEU A 279 -4.46 15.40 -6.80
N ASP A 280 -3.49 16.18 -7.27
CA ASP A 280 -3.33 16.53 -8.68
C ASP A 280 -2.70 15.40 -9.50
N GLU A 281 -2.35 14.26 -8.88
CA GLU A 281 -1.67 13.11 -9.50
C GLU A 281 -0.39 13.53 -10.23
N ASN A 282 0.32 14.52 -9.65
CA ASN A 282 1.51 15.12 -10.22
C ASN A 282 2.75 14.89 -9.34
N PRO A 283 3.32 13.67 -9.37
CA PRO A 283 4.44 13.32 -8.50
C PRO A 283 5.68 14.12 -8.86
N THR A 284 6.49 14.44 -7.86
CA THR A 284 7.79 15.09 -8.05
C THR A 284 8.80 14.09 -8.59
N TYR A 285 8.89 12.92 -7.97
CA TYR A 285 9.75 11.82 -8.39
C TYR A 285 8.91 10.58 -8.73
N VAL A 286 9.41 9.80 -9.67
CA VAL A 286 8.90 8.46 -9.97
C VAL A 286 10.12 7.56 -9.95
N THR A 287 10.10 6.46 -9.20
CA THR A 287 11.29 5.64 -8.96
C THR A 287 11.02 4.17 -9.18
N PHE A 288 12.06 3.39 -9.46
CA PHE A 288 12.06 1.96 -9.17
C PHE A 288 12.74 1.72 -7.83
N ASN A 289 12.09 0.94 -6.96
CA ASN A 289 12.58 0.61 -5.63
C ASN A 289 12.92 1.84 -4.78
N GLY A 290 12.06 2.86 -4.80
CA GLY A 290 12.04 3.95 -3.82
C GLY A 290 13.19 4.96 -3.88
N ILE A 291 14.18 4.76 -4.74
CA ILE A 291 15.36 5.63 -4.88
C ILE A 291 15.62 5.94 -6.36
N VAL A 292 16.19 7.11 -6.65
CA VAL A 292 16.52 7.56 -8.01
C VAL A 292 17.96 7.20 -8.34
N GLU A 293 18.92 7.89 -7.72
CA GLU A 293 20.34 7.59 -7.86
C GLU A 293 20.79 6.54 -6.86
N ASP A 294 21.89 5.83 -7.16
CA ASP A 294 22.48 4.79 -6.30
C ASP A 294 21.56 3.58 -6.00
N ALA A 295 20.51 3.40 -6.79
CA ALA A 295 19.73 2.18 -6.82
C ALA A 295 20.65 0.96 -7.09
N PRO A 296 20.54 -0.13 -6.31
CA PRO A 296 21.30 -1.34 -6.58
C PRO A 296 21.02 -1.86 -7.99
N ARG A 297 22.09 -2.25 -8.71
CA ARG A 297 21.99 -2.74 -10.09
C ARG A 297 21.49 -4.18 -10.14
N LEU A 298 20.71 -4.48 -11.17
CA LEU A 298 20.38 -5.85 -11.54
C LEU A 298 21.58 -6.45 -12.27
N GLN A 299 21.91 -7.70 -12.01
CA GLN A 299 23.12 -8.34 -12.55
C GLN A 299 22.79 -9.66 -13.25
N ALA A 300 23.23 -9.81 -14.50
CA ALA A 300 23.07 -11.04 -15.29
C ALA A 300 24.30 -11.32 -16.18
N GLU A 301 24.32 -12.51 -16.75
CA GLU A 301 25.31 -12.94 -17.74
C GLU A 301 24.66 -13.21 -19.10
N VAL A 302 25.39 -13.02 -20.19
CA VAL A 302 24.92 -13.36 -21.54
C VAL A 302 24.48 -14.82 -21.58
N GLY A 303 23.26 -15.05 -22.06
CA GLY A 303 22.60 -16.35 -22.10
C GLY A 303 21.65 -16.62 -20.93
N ASP A 304 21.65 -15.79 -19.87
CA ASP A 304 20.71 -15.93 -18.77
C ASP A 304 19.27 -15.69 -19.27
N LYS A 305 18.37 -16.62 -18.95
CA LYS A 305 16.94 -16.39 -18.98
C LYS A 305 16.52 -15.63 -17.73
N ILE A 306 15.99 -14.43 -17.92
CA ILE A 306 15.60 -13.52 -16.85
C ILE A 306 14.09 -13.56 -16.64
N ARG A 307 13.64 -13.53 -15.39
CA ARG A 307 12.27 -13.17 -14.99
C ARG A 307 12.28 -11.93 -14.10
N MET A 308 11.45 -10.95 -14.42
CA MET A 308 11.24 -9.78 -13.56
C MET A 308 9.83 -9.79 -12.99
N TYR A 309 9.73 -9.70 -11.68
CA TYR A 309 8.51 -9.42 -10.94
C TYR A 309 8.36 -7.92 -10.81
N VAL A 310 7.45 -7.32 -11.61
CA VAL A 310 7.33 -5.87 -11.74
C VAL A 310 6.00 -5.41 -11.16
N GLY A 311 6.04 -4.76 -10.01
CA GLY A 311 4.90 -4.14 -9.37
C GLY A 311 4.82 -2.64 -9.63
N ASN A 312 3.66 -2.07 -9.35
CA ASN A 312 3.48 -0.63 -9.30
C ASN A 312 2.73 -0.27 -8.02
N GLY A 313 3.45 0.27 -7.03
CA GLY A 313 2.86 0.76 -5.78
C GLY A 313 1.94 1.97 -6.00
N GLY A 314 2.04 2.61 -7.16
CA GLY A 314 1.30 3.80 -7.53
C GLY A 314 1.81 5.02 -6.77
N VAL A 315 0.95 5.95 -6.40
CA VAL A 315 -0.49 5.77 -6.13
C VAL A 315 -1.45 6.07 -7.28
N SER A 316 -0.99 6.64 -8.40
CA SER A 316 -1.88 7.19 -9.44
C SER A 316 -1.52 6.75 -10.87
N LEU A 317 -0.23 6.68 -11.18
CA LEU A 317 0.28 6.52 -12.53
C LEU A 317 0.28 5.06 -12.96
N ILE A 318 -0.13 4.81 -14.20
CA ILE A 318 0.10 3.53 -14.88
C ILE A 318 1.52 3.55 -15.46
N SER A 319 2.33 2.54 -15.14
CA SER A 319 3.66 2.37 -15.75
C SER A 319 3.52 1.79 -17.14
N SER A 320 4.24 2.35 -18.12
CA SER A 320 4.46 1.72 -19.42
C SER A 320 5.83 1.02 -19.38
N PHE A 321 5.91 -0.10 -18.66
CA PHE A 321 7.18 -0.74 -18.35
C PHE A 321 7.86 -1.30 -19.60
N HIS A 322 9.14 -0.96 -19.77
CA HIS A 322 9.97 -1.33 -20.90
C HIS A 322 11.43 -1.54 -20.46
N VAL A 323 12.13 -2.46 -21.12
CA VAL A 323 13.59 -2.62 -21.01
C VAL A 323 14.22 -2.21 -22.33
N ILE A 324 14.92 -1.07 -22.33
CA ILE A 324 15.59 -0.55 -23.53
C ILE A 324 16.67 -1.53 -23.97
N GLY A 325 16.55 -2.02 -25.20
CA GLY A 325 17.46 -3.00 -25.80
C GLY A 325 16.91 -4.42 -25.85
N GLU A 326 15.76 -4.69 -25.21
CA GLU A 326 15.17 -6.03 -25.12
C GLU A 326 13.72 -6.09 -25.63
N VAL A 327 13.28 -7.30 -25.93
CA VAL A 327 11.88 -7.65 -26.21
C VAL A 327 11.45 -8.72 -25.22
N PHE A 328 10.29 -8.56 -24.59
CA PHE A 328 9.78 -9.57 -23.68
C PHE A 328 9.30 -10.80 -24.46
N ASP A 329 10.01 -11.92 -24.27
CA ASP A 329 9.63 -13.23 -24.81
C ASP A 329 8.27 -13.67 -24.28
N VAL A 330 8.05 -13.42 -22.98
CA VAL A 330 6.84 -13.77 -22.24
C VAL A 330 6.42 -12.60 -21.37
N VAL A 331 5.13 -12.28 -21.39
CA VAL A 331 4.50 -11.38 -20.43
C VAL A 331 3.29 -12.08 -19.83
N TYR A 332 3.22 -12.07 -18.50
CA TYR A 332 2.03 -12.41 -17.72
C TYR A 332 1.29 -11.08 -17.47
N PRO A 333 0.32 -10.71 -18.34
CA PRO A 333 -0.41 -9.46 -18.20
C PRO A 333 -1.14 -9.43 -16.86
N GLU A 334 -1.06 -8.30 -16.17
CA GLU A 334 -1.65 -8.11 -14.83
C GLU A 334 -1.21 -9.16 -13.80
N ALA A 335 -0.06 -9.82 -14.05
CA ALA A 335 0.52 -10.83 -13.18
C ALA A 335 -0.42 -12.03 -12.89
N ALA A 336 -1.37 -12.30 -13.79
CA ALA A 336 -2.22 -13.46 -13.71
C ALA A 336 -1.41 -14.73 -14.05
N ILE A 337 -1.34 -15.68 -13.10
CA ILE A 337 -0.60 -16.94 -13.25
C ILE A 337 -1.59 -18.09 -13.14
N GLY A 338 -1.47 -19.08 -14.03
CA GLY A 338 -2.29 -20.29 -14.00
C GLY A 338 -2.44 -20.92 -15.39
N PRO A 339 -2.93 -22.16 -15.47
CA PRO A 339 -3.05 -22.90 -16.73
C PRO A 339 -4.01 -22.26 -17.73
N GLU A 340 -4.96 -21.44 -17.28
CA GLU A 340 -5.91 -20.71 -18.13
C GLU A 340 -5.57 -19.22 -18.26
N SER A 341 -4.50 -18.76 -17.60
CA SER A 341 -4.11 -17.35 -17.65
C SER A 341 -3.53 -17.00 -19.02
N ALA A 342 -3.82 -15.78 -19.48
CA ALA A 342 -3.28 -15.28 -20.72
C ALA A 342 -1.75 -15.17 -20.63
N ILE A 343 -1.06 -15.52 -21.71
CA ILE A 343 0.37 -15.29 -21.89
C ILE A 343 0.53 -14.50 -23.19
N PHE A 344 1.19 -13.35 -23.10
CA PHE A 344 1.58 -12.59 -24.28
C PHE A 344 3.04 -12.90 -24.62
N GLN A 345 3.36 -12.84 -25.91
CA GLN A 345 4.71 -13.12 -26.42
C GLN A 345 5.15 -12.00 -27.36
N ASN A 346 6.45 -11.75 -27.43
CA ASN A 346 7.06 -10.74 -28.29
C ASN A 346 6.53 -9.32 -28.00
N VAL A 347 6.48 -8.95 -26.72
CA VAL A 347 5.93 -7.67 -26.26
C VAL A 347 7.07 -6.69 -25.99
N GLN A 348 7.03 -5.51 -26.60
CA GLN A 348 8.04 -4.47 -26.35
C GLN A 348 7.82 -3.71 -25.04
N THR A 349 6.56 -3.46 -24.67
CA THR A 349 6.19 -2.61 -23.53
C THR A 349 4.87 -3.11 -22.97
N THR A 350 4.77 -3.22 -21.65
CA THR A 350 3.56 -3.71 -20.97
C THR A 350 3.06 -2.71 -19.93
N ALA A 351 1.75 -2.67 -19.72
CA ALA A 351 1.15 -1.79 -18.73
C ALA A 351 1.22 -2.42 -17.33
N VAL A 352 1.57 -1.62 -16.33
CA VAL A 352 1.50 -2.01 -14.92
C VAL A 352 0.63 -1.00 -14.17
N LEU A 353 -0.57 -1.43 -13.80
CA LEU A 353 -1.58 -0.59 -13.14
C LEU A 353 -1.14 -0.19 -11.72
N PRO A 354 -1.51 0.99 -11.20
CA PRO A 354 -1.26 1.32 -9.79
C PRO A 354 -1.99 0.32 -8.88
N GLY A 355 -1.28 -0.23 -7.89
CA GLY A 355 -1.76 -1.34 -7.08
C GLY A 355 -1.79 -2.69 -7.83
N GLY A 356 -1.19 -2.76 -9.01
CA GLY A 356 -1.09 -3.98 -9.82
C GLY A 356 0.35 -4.41 -10.05
N ALA A 357 0.50 -5.50 -10.80
CA ALA A 357 1.79 -6.06 -11.16
C ALA A 357 1.76 -6.70 -12.56
N THR A 358 2.93 -7.06 -13.08
CA THR A 358 3.13 -7.92 -14.24
C THR A 358 4.37 -8.77 -14.01
N ILE A 359 4.51 -9.85 -14.77
CA ILE A 359 5.73 -10.64 -14.82
C ILE A 359 6.20 -10.65 -16.26
N VAL A 360 7.48 -10.38 -16.49
CA VAL A 360 8.09 -10.43 -17.82
C VAL A 360 9.27 -11.40 -17.81
N GLU A 361 9.46 -12.12 -18.91
CA GLU A 361 10.63 -12.96 -19.13
C GLU A 361 11.26 -12.64 -20.48
N PHE A 362 12.59 -12.69 -20.54
CA PHE A 362 13.39 -12.53 -21.75
C PHE A 362 14.78 -13.13 -21.53
N THR A 363 15.51 -13.38 -22.61
CA THR A 363 16.90 -13.88 -22.57
C THR A 363 17.83 -12.77 -23.02
N VAL A 364 18.95 -12.56 -22.32
CA VAL A 364 19.93 -11.53 -22.69
C VAL A 364 21.02 -12.09 -23.59
N ASP A 365 21.06 -11.64 -24.84
CA ASP A 365 21.92 -12.22 -25.88
C ASP A 365 23.26 -11.48 -26.08
N VAL A 366 23.39 -10.25 -25.56
CA VAL A 366 24.58 -9.42 -25.74
C VAL A 366 24.97 -8.70 -24.44
N PRO A 367 26.27 -8.47 -24.19
CA PRO A 367 26.70 -7.77 -23.00
C PRO A 367 26.41 -6.27 -23.11
N GLY A 368 26.14 -5.62 -21.98
CA GLY A 368 25.86 -4.19 -21.95
C GLY A 368 25.03 -3.74 -20.76
N ASN A 369 24.68 -2.45 -20.77
CA ASN A 369 23.75 -1.87 -19.82
C ASN A 369 22.38 -1.72 -20.48
N TYR A 370 21.39 -2.36 -19.90
CA TYR A 370 19.99 -2.31 -20.30
C TYR A 370 19.23 -1.45 -19.31
N LEU A 371 18.43 -0.50 -19.82
CA LEU A 371 17.70 0.43 -18.96
C LEU A 371 16.25 -0.02 -18.82
N LEU A 372 15.85 -0.32 -17.59
CA LEU A 372 14.45 -0.46 -17.22
C LEU A 372 13.86 0.94 -17.13
N VAL A 373 12.71 1.19 -17.77
CA VAL A 373 12.08 2.52 -17.78
C VAL A 373 10.56 2.44 -17.71
N ASP A 374 9.95 3.51 -17.20
CA ASP A 374 8.59 3.86 -17.57
C ASP A 374 8.60 4.64 -18.89
N HIS A 375 8.05 4.04 -19.94
CA HIS A 375 8.10 4.58 -21.31
C HIS A 375 7.20 5.80 -21.53
N ALA A 376 6.47 6.27 -20.51
CA ALA A 376 6.09 7.68 -20.45
C ALA A 376 7.32 8.54 -20.13
N LEU A 377 8.26 8.61 -21.09
CA LEU A 377 9.69 8.92 -20.89
C LEU A 377 10.02 10.23 -20.17
N THR A 378 9.09 11.20 -20.11
CA THR A 378 9.23 12.36 -19.23
C THR A 378 9.48 11.95 -17.77
N ARG A 379 8.97 10.77 -17.35
CA ARG A 379 9.18 10.20 -16.02
C ARG A 379 10.62 9.74 -15.78
N MET A 380 11.42 9.48 -16.81
CA MET A 380 12.86 9.26 -16.63
C MET A 380 13.55 10.51 -16.06
N ASN A 381 13.12 11.70 -16.46
CA ASN A 381 13.61 12.96 -15.86
C ASN A 381 13.14 13.16 -14.40
N LYS A 382 12.18 12.33 -13.95
CA LYS A 382 11.71 12.24 -12.56
C LYS A 382 12.33 11.06 -11.79
N GLY A 383 13.18 10.24 -12.45
CA GLY A 383 13.89 9.12 -11.84
C GLY A 383 13.39 7.72 -12.19
N ALA A 384 12.44 7.57 -13.13
CA ALA A 384 11.82 6.28 -13.44
C ALA A 384 12.70 5.41 -14.34
N TRP A 385 13.89 5.07 -13.85
CA TRP A 385 14.84 4.21 -14.53
C TRP A 385 15.64 3.34 -13.55
N ALA A 386 16.08 2.17 -14.01
CA ALA A 386 17.02 1.29 -13.31
C ALA A 386 17.94 0.60 -14.33
N VAL A 387 19.04 0.04 -13.87
CA VAL A 387 20.08 -0.53 -14.75
C VAL A 387 20.20 -2.04 -14.52
N LEU A 388 20.02 -2.80 -15.59
CA LEU A 388 20.44 -4.19 -15.71
C LEU A 388 21.81 -4.22 -16.39
N GLU A 389 22.81 -4.69 -15.65
CA GLU A 389 24.18 -4.88 -16.12
C GLU A 389 24.35 -6.34 -16.55
N VAL A 390 24.63 -6.54 -17.84
CA VAL A 390 24.86 -7.86 -18.44
C VAL A 390 26.33 -7.98 -18.83
N SER A 391 27.00 -8.98 -18.27
CA SER A 391 28.39 -9.31 -18.59
C SER A 391 28.50 -10.55 -19.47
N GLY A 392 29.52 -10.64 -20.32
CA GLY A 392 29.69 -11.81 -21.20
C GLY A 392 30.44 -11.48 -22.49
N GLU A 393 30.49 -12.44 -23.41
CA GLU A 393 31.10 -12.28 -24.73
C GLU A 393 30.15 -11.55 -25.69
N GLU A 394 30.69 -10.69 -26.55
CA GLU A 394 29.92 -10.06 -27.62
C GLU A 394 29.39 -11.10 -28.62
N ASN A 395 28.19 -10.88 -29.16
CA ASN A 395 27.63 -11.68 -30.24
C ASN A 395 27.36 -10.82 -31.49
N PRO A 396 28.32 -10.72 -32.42
CA PRO A 396 28.18 -9.88 -33.61
C PRO A 396 27.09 -10.31 -34.59
N GLU A 397 26.60 -11.55 -34.49
CA GLU A 397 25.46 -12.01 -35.29
C GLU A 397 24.13 -11.41 -34.81
N VAL A 398 24.06 -11.02 -33.54
CA VAL A 398 22.88 -10.39 -32.92
C VAL A 398 22.98 -8.87 -32.98
N TYR A 399 24.08 -8.29 -32.49
CA TYR A 399 24.27 -6.83 -32.46
C TYR A 399 25.75 -6.48 -32.63
N THR A 400 26.04 -5.64 -33.63
CA THR A 400 27.40 -5.14 -33.88
C THR A 400 27.36 -3.75 -34.51
N GLU A 401 28.36 -2.94 -34.19
CA GLU A 401 28.55 -1.64 -34.85
C GLU A 401 29.15 -1.86 -36.25
N LEU A 402 28.44 -1.41 -37.28
CA LEU A 402 28.99 -1.33 -38.64
C LEU A 402 29.66 0.04 -38.84
N LYS A 403 30.94 0.04 -39.23
CA LYS A 403 31.71 1.25 -39.52
C LYS A 403 31.51 1.78 -40.93
#